data_AF-A0A920R8B6-F1
#
_entry.id   AF-A0A920R8B6-F1
#
_cell.length_a   1.000
_cell.length_b   1.000
_cell.length_c   1.000
_cell.angle_alpha   90.00
_cell.angle_beta   90.00
_cell.angle_gamma   90.00
#
_symmetry.space_group_name_H-M   'P 1'
#
loop_
_entity.id
_entity.type
_entity.pdbx_description
1 polymer ?
#
loop_
_entity_poly.entity_id
_entity_poly.type
_entity_poly.pdbx_seq_one_letter_code
_entity_poly.pdbx_strand_id
1 'polypeptide(L)'
;MTKVVARAEVEDIERWKNGFVTHSELFKKQGVTIAYYGVGDGNKVAVCFETTDLNAFMEILESSDTAEAMSHDGIIDGTVEIFVVDSILETQ
;
A
#
# COMPACT_ATOMS: atom_id res chain seq x y z
N MET A 1 -11.80 -11.26 5.12
CA MET A 1 -10.97 -10.33 4.32
C MET A 1 -9.74 -10.01 5.14
N THR A 2 -8.57 -10.20 4.56
CA THR A 2 -7.29 -9.95 5.23
C THR A 2 -6.95 -8.48 5.07
N LYS A 3 -6.46 -7.86 6.14
CA LYS A 3 -5.97 -6.48 6.10
C LYS A 3 -4.46 -6.50 5.94
N VAL A 4 -3.96 -5.70 5.01
CA VAL A 4 -2.52 -5.47 4.82
C VAL A 4 -2.26 -3.98 4.99
N VAL A 5 -1.35 -3.62 5.89
CA VAL A 5 -0.90 -2.24 6.05
C VAL A 5 0.47 -2.11 5.39
N ALA A 6 0.60 -1.14 4.50
CA ALA A 6 1.87 -0.70 3.96
C ALA A 6 2.20 0.70 4.52
N ARG A 7 3.43 0.89 4.98
CA ARG A 7 3.98 2.19 5.40
C ARG A 7 5.23 2.47 4.58
N ALA A 8 5.41 3.72 4.16
CA ALA A 8 6.60 4.15 3.42
C ALA A 8 6.94 5.62 3.71
N GLU A 9 8.14 6.02 3.31
CA GLU A 9 8.52 7.43 3.20
C GLU A 9 8.53 7.84 1.73
N VAL A 10 8.18 9.10 1.46
CA VAL A 10 8.07 9.63 0.10
C VAL A 10 8.88 10.92 -0.07
N GLU A 11 9.22 11.24 -1.31
CA GLU A 11 9.90 12.50 -1.63
C GLU A 11 8.96 13.70 -1.50
N ASP A 12 7.71 13.54 -1.91
CA ASP A 12 6.68 14.57 -1.90
C ASP A 12 5.28 13.96 -1.75
N ILE A 13 4.48 14.55 -0.85
CA ILE A 13 3.15 14.03 -0.50
C ILE A 13 2.13 14.25 -1.62
N GLU A 14 2.19 15.37 -2.34
CA GLU A 14 1.22 15.67 -3.40
C GLU A 14 1.47 14.77 -4.62
N ARG A 15 2.75 14.58 -5.00
CA ARG A 15 3.16 13.62 -6.02
C ARG A 15 2.66 12.22 -5.69
N TRP A 16 2.91 11.75 -4.46
CA TRP A 16 2.46 10.43 -4.05
C TRP A 16 0.94 10.29 -4.11
N LYS A 17 0.17 11.25 -3.58
CA LYS A 17 -1.31 11.20 -3.64
C LYS A 17 -1.83 11.13 -5.08
N ASN A 18 -1.28 11.95 -5.97
CA ASN A 18 -1.70 12.01 -7.37
C ASN A 18 -1.36 10.73 -8.12
N GLY A 19 -0.20 10.14 -7.86
CA GLY A 19 0.21 8.86 -8.45
C GLY A 19 -0.57 7.67 -7.89
N PHE A 20 -0.66 7.56 -6.57
CA PHE A 20 -1.27 6.44 -5.85
C PHE A 20 -2.70 6.13 -6.32
N VAL A 21 -3.53 7.15 -6.52
CA VAL A 21 -4.93 6.97 -6.93
C VAL A 21 -5.09 6.43 -8.36
N THR A 22 -4.02 6.41 -9.16
CA THR A 22 -4.04 5.89 -10.54
C THR A 22 -3.93 4.36 -10.60
N HIS A 23 -3.46 3.71 -9.53
CA HIS A 23 -3.11 2.29 -9.53
C HIS A 23 -4.27 1.32 -9.29
N SER A 24 -5.52 1.77 -9.49
CA SER A 24 -6.72 0.97 -9.19
C SER A 24 -6.76 -0.40 -9.89
N GLU A 25 -6.27 -0.51 -11.13
CA GLU A 25 -6.20 -1.78 -11.85
C GLU A 25 -5.13 -2.72 -11.30
N LEU A 26 -4.00 -2.19 -10.82
CA LEU A 26 -2.96 -2.98 -10.15
C LEU A 26 -3.50 -3.54 -8.82
N PHE A 27 -4.20 -2.70 -8.04
CA PHE A 27 -4.84 -3.11 -6.78
C PHE A 27 -5.88 -4.22 -6.99
N LYS A 28 -6.69 -4.15 -8.07
CA LYS A 28 -7.62 -5.23 -8.40
C LYS A 28 -6.92 -6.56 -8.65
N LYS A 29 -5.77 -6.56 -9.34
CA LYS A 29 -4.96 -7.78 -9.55
C LYS A 29 -4.44 -8.34 -8.22
N GLN A 30 -4.10 -7.47 -7.25
CA GLN A 30 -3.73 -7.84 -5.88
C GLN A 30 -4.90 -8.35 -5.01
N GLY A 31 -6.11 -8.47 -5.57
CA GLY A 31 -7.31 -8.86 -4.82
C GLY A 31 -7.80 -7.79 -3.85
N VAL A 32 -7.33 -6.54 -3.98
CA VAL A 32 -7.74 -5.42 -3.14
C VAL A 32 -9.17 -5.01 -3.50
N THR A 33 -10.02 -4.95 -2.48
CA THR A 33 -11.40 -4.47 -2.60
C THR A 33 -11.54 -3.04 -2.11
N ILE A 34 -10.75 -2.63 -1.11
CA ILE A 34 -10.74 -1.29 -0.53
C ILE A 34 -9.31 -0.90 -0.14
N ALA A 35 -8.93 0.34 -0.40
CA ALA A 35 -7.69 0.94 0.11
C ALA A 35 -8.01 2.20 0.91
N TYR A 36 -7.69 2.20 2.20
CA TYR A 36 -7.72 3.39 3.06
C TYR A 36 -6.31 3.95 3.14
N TYR A 37 -6.13 5.24 2.92
CA TYR A 37 -4.79 5.81 2.89
C TYR A 37 -4.72 7.17 3.59
N GLY A 38 -3.53 7.51 4.07
CA GLY A 38 -3.31 8.72 4.85
C GLY A 38 -1.86 9.14 4.87
N VAL A 39 -1.64 10.35 5.38
CA VAL A 39 -0.33 10.96 5.54
C VAL A 39 -0.08 11.20 7.03
N GLY A 40 1.14 10.94 7.48
CA GLY A 40 1.58 11.23 8.84
C GLY A 40 2.46 12.47 8.89
N ASP A 41 3.13 12.68 10.03
CA ASP A 41 4.11 13.75 10.17
C ASP A 41 5.34 13.53 9.26
N GLY A 42 5.81 14.61 8.64
CA GLY A 42 6.83 14.56 7.60
C GLY A 42 6.32 13.91 6.32
N ASN A 43 7.22 13.42 5.48
CA ASN A 43 6.84 12.73 4.25
C ASN A 43 6.60 11.24 4.47
N LYS A 44 5.72 10.90 5.41
CA LYS A 44 5.35 9.52 5.74
C LYS A 44 3.93 9.23 5.29
N VAL A 45 3.74 8.07 4.66
CA VAL A 45 2.45 7.63 4.15
C VAL A 45 2.12 6.25 4.67
N ALA A 46 0.83 5.97 4.79
CA ALA A 46 0.34 4.64 5.14
C ALA A 46 -0.91 4.31 4.33
N VAL A 47 -1.04 3.03 4.00
CA VAL A 47 -2.18 2.47 3.30
C VAL A 47 -2.62 1.19 4.01
N CYS A 48 -3.90 1.08 4.35
CA CYS A 48 -4.52 -0.16 4.79
C CYS A 48 -5.37 -0.71 3.64
N PHE A 49 -4.95 -1.82 3.08
CA PHE A 49 -5.66 -2.57 2.05
C PHE A 49 -6.56 -3.63 2.70
N GLU A 50 -7.76 -3.78 2.18
CA GLU A 50 -8.57 -4.99 2.35
C GLU A 50 -8.39 -5.86 1.11
N THR A 51 -7.85 -7.07 1.28
CA THR A 51 -7.68 -8.04 0.20
C THR A 51 -8.45 -9.32 0.45
N THR A 52 -8.97 -9.91 -0.62
CA THR A 52 -9.56 -11.26 -0.62
C THR A 52 -8.54 -12.35 -0.92
N ASP A 53 -7.34 -11.99 -1.39
CA ASP A 53 -6.29 -12.93 -1.77
C ASP A 53 -4.92 -12.40 -1.31
N LEU A 54 -4.47 -12.85 -0.15
CA LEU A 54 -3.19 -12.45 0.42
C LEU A 54 -2.01 -12.92 -0.45
N ASN A 55 -2.12 -14.09 -1.09
CA ASN A 55 -1.02 -14.62 -1.89
C ASN A 55 -0.83 -13.79 -3.15
N ALA A 56 -1.91 -13.49 -3.88
CA ALA A 56 -1.86 -12.61 -5.04
C ALA A 56 -1.39 -11.20 -4.66
N PHE A 57 -1.81 -10.69 -3.50
CA PHE A 57 -1.33 -9.41 -2.99
C PHE A 57 0.21 -9.40 -2.87
N MET A 58 0.78 -10.37 -2.16
CA MET A 58 2.23 -10.43 -1.91
C MET A 58 3.03 -10.71 -3.19
N GLU A 59 2.55 -11.61 -4.05
CA GLU A 59 3.20 -11.91 -5.34
C GLU A 59 3.31 -10.65 -6.22
N ILE A 60 2.20 -9.91 -6.37
CA ILE A 60 2.19 -8.72 -7.21
C ILE A 60 2.90 -7.55 -6.53
N LEU A 61 2.90 -7.47 -5.20
CA LEU A 61 3.69 -6.47 -4.47
C LEU A 61 5.18 -6.56 -4.82
N GLU A 62 5.72 -7.77 -5.04
CA GLU A 62 7.11 -8.01 -5.44
C GLU A 62 7.35 -7.88 -6.96
N SER A 63 6.33 -7.55 -7.74
CA SER A 63 6.44 -7.45 -9.20
C SER A 63 7.11 -6.14 -9.67
N SER A 64 7.63 -6.17 -10.90
CA SER A 64 8.19 -4.99 -11.56
C SER A 64 7.15 -3.87 -11.73
N ASP A 65 5.89 -4.21 -12.05
CA ASP A 65 4.82 -3.24 -12.22
C ASP A 65 4.59 -2.43 -10.93
N THR A 66 4.64 -3.11 -9.77
CA THR A 66 4.53 -2.44 -8.48
C THR A 66 5.77 -1.59 -8.18
N ALA A 67 6.97 -2.09 -8.46
CA ALA A 67 8.20 -1.31 -8.27
C ALA A 67 8.21 -0.03 -9.12
N GLU A 68 7.78 -0.10 -10.38
CA GLU A 68 7.64 1.05 -11.27
C GLU A 68 6.60 2.05 -10.76
N ALA A 69 5.43 1.56 -10.30
CA ALA A 69 4.39 2.39 -9.70
C ALA A 69 4.89 3.12 -8.45
N MET A 70 5.58 2.41 -7.54
CA MET A 70 6.15 2.99 -6.33
C MET A 70 7.22 4.06 -6.63
N SER A 71 8.09 3.80 -7.60
CA SER A 71 9.11 4.76 -8.05
C SER A 71 8.46 6.00 -8.70
N HIS A 72 7.44 5.81 -9.54
CA HIS A 72 6.66 6.90 -10.12
C HIS A 72 6.06 7.79 -9.02
N ASP A 73 5.49 7.19 -7.97
CA ASP A 73 4.87 7.89 -6.85
C ASP A 73 5.87 8.59 -5.93
N GLY A 74 7.18 8.36 -6.11
CA GLY A 74 8.24 8.97 -5.31
C GLY A 74 8.43 8.30 -3.95
N ILE A 75 8.14 7.01 -3.83
CA ILE A 75 8.50 6.23 -2.64
C ILE A 75 10.03 6.13 -2.54
N ILE A 76 10.57 6.34 -1.34
CA ILE A 76 12.00 6.22 -1.07
C ILE A 76 12.37 4.74 -0.95
N ASP A 77 13.35 4.30 -1.75
CA ASP A 77 13.84 2.92 -1.76
C ASP A 77 14.21 2.41 -0.36
N GLY A 78 13.78 1.18 -0.06
CA GLY A 78 14.07 0.52 1.21
C GLY A 78 13.25 1.01 2.41
N THR A 79 12.27 1.91 2.22
CA THR A 79 11.43 2.42 3.31
C THR A 79 10.07 1.73 3.44
N VAL A 80 9.72 0.87 2.48
CA VAL A 80 8.44 0.14 2.48
C VAL A 80 8.44 -0.94 3.56
N GLU A 81 7.47 -0.87 4.46
CA GLU A 81 7.19 -1.86 5.49
C GLU A 81 5.78 -2.42 5.30
N ILE A 82 5.64 -3.74 5.44
CA ILE A 82 4.37 -4.45 5.24
C ILE A 82 3.98 -5.19 6.51
N PHE A 83 2.71 -5.05 6.90
CA PHE A 83 2.12 -5.71 8.05
C PHE A 83 0.87 -6.46 7.60
N VAL A 84 0.84 -7.76 7.84
CA VAL A 84 -0.41 -8.53 7.73
C VAL A 84 -1.14 -8.39 9.07
N VAL A 85 -2.33 -7.81 9.03
CA VAL A 85 -3.15 -7.57 10.23
C VAL A 85 -4.14 -8.72 10.35
N ASP A 86 -3.66 -9.82 10.94
CA ASP A 86 -4.41 -11.08 11.14
C ASP A 86 -4.96 -11.25 12.56
N SER A 87 -4.53 -10.39 13.48
CA SER A 87 -4.87 -10.44 14.89
C SER A 87 -5.85 -9.33 15.23
N ILE A 88 -6.91 -9.68 15.95
CA ILE A 88 -7.96 -8.76 16.37
C ILE A 88 -7.98 -8.73 17.89
N LEU A 89 -7.92 -7.53 18.47
CA LEU A 89 -8.24 -7.29 19.87
C LEU A 89 -9.59 -6.57 19.93
N GLU A 90 -10.63 -7.26 20.39
CA GLU A 90 -11.91 -6.64 20.71
C GLU A 90 -11.78 -5.92 22.06
N THR A 91 -12.25 -4.68 22.12
CA THR A 91 -12.16 -3.83 23.32
C THR A 91 -13.50 -3.67 24.04
N GLN A 92 -14.53 -4.37 23.55
CA GLN A 92 -15.88 -4.46 24.11
C GLN A 92 -16.33 -5.91 24.10
#